data_AF-R6NPM7-F1
#
_entry.id   AF-R6NPM7-F1
#
_cell.length_a   1.000
_cell.length_b   1.000
_cell.length_c   1.000
_cell.angle_alpha   90.00
_cell.angle_beta   90.00
_cell.angle_gamma   90.00
#
_symmetry.space_group_name_H-M   'P 1'
#
loop_
_entity.id
_entity.type
_entity.pdbx_description
1 polymer ?
#
loop_
_entity_poly.entity_id
_entity_poly.type
_entity_poly.pdbx_seq_one_letter_code
_entity_poly.pdbx_strand_id
1 'polypeptide(L)'
;MADTKTVLAGVCKGLAELISGCGLEPVDKSGEIKDDNGKCAVEYKGEGKALRFEYFNKKISVSAAVKEDGEIIDSDYRQYDSWLLDPETATDKDIRSAVNEFNETITGIFGTKTAKPIKSKLPTPVSKAAAKSGSVSYDPNTLGNRFTSVYPELREEYKSNCEKYGQFLPEDFFLNHGNAVVLDVIRENNPVKMKKLFNLLNDIYEDGTNETQSIIAVTILGSMNNDQQLLANCIDYMCEDMMSPVIQVNKYLESSKSAKMRMENPPKYKPKKAKKKRSVMSNLGM
;
A
#
# COMPACT_ATOMS: atom_id res chain seq x y z
N MET A 1 21.51 21.72 -3.00
CA MET A 1 20.33 20.84 -3.00
C MET A 1 20.30 20.17 -4.36
N ALA A 2 20.14 18.86 -4.41
CA ALA A 2 20.00 18.17 -5.68
C ALA A 2 18.58 18.42 -6.20
N ASP A 3 18.43 18.71 -7.49
CA ASP A 3 17.10 18.74 -8.11
C ASP A 3 16.63 17.31 -8.41
N THR A 4 15.34 17.15 -8.70
CA THR A 4 14.71 15.87 -9.05
C THR A 4 15.49 15.11 -10.11
N LYS A 5 15.96 15.81 -11.15
CA LYS A 5 16.68 15.20 -12.27
C LYS A 5 18.03 14.66 -11.83
N THR A 6 18.73 15.39 -10.98
CA THR A 6 20.03 14.99 -10.41
C THR A 6 19.91 13.71 -9.59
N VAL A 7 18.87 13.61 -8.77
CA VAL A 7 18.62 12.43 -7.94
C VAL A 7 18.25 11.22 -8.80
N LEU A 8 17.33 11.38 -9.76
CA LEU A 8 16.93 10.32 -10.68
C LEU A 8 18.11 9.86 -11.55
N ALA A 9 18.91 10.80 -12.06
CA ALA A 9 20.13 10.51 -12.81
C ALA A 9 21.16 9.77 -11.95
N GLY A 10 21.29 10.12 -10.67
CA GLY A 10 22.17 9.42 -9.72
C GLY A 10 21.80 7.95 -9.57
N VAL A 11 20.51 7.65 -9.42
CA VAL A 11 20.01 6.28 -9.36
C VAL A 11 20.24 5.53 -10.68
N CYS A 12 19.86 6.14 -11.81
CA CYS A 12 20.06 5.53 -13.14
C CYS A 12 21.54 5.23 -13.42
N LYS A 13 22.44 6.16 -13.05
CA LYS A 13 23.89 5.98 -13.19
C LYS A 13 24.41 4.83 -12.33
N GLY A 14 23.91 4.69 -11.10
CA GLY A 14 24.28 3.57 -10.22
C GLY A 14 23.86 2.19 -10.74
N LEU A 15 22.86 2.14 -11.63
CA LEU A 15 22.30 0.91 -12.21
C LEU A 15 22.74 0.64 -13.65
N ALA A 16 23.52 1.54 -14.26
CA ALA A 16 23.80 1.52 -15.70
C ALA A 16 24.44 0.21 -16.20
N GLU A 17 25.41 -0.33 -15.46
CA GLU A 17 26.08 -1.60 -15.82
C GLU A 17 25.08 -2.78 -15.80
N LEU A 18 24.22 -2.85 -14.78
CA LEU A 18 23.20 -3.89 -14.67
C LEU A 18 22.18 -3.79 -15.81
N ILE A 19 21.68 -2.58 -16.08
CA ILE A 19 20.69 -2.32 -17.13
C ILE A 19 21.26 -2.75 -18.50
N SER A 20 22.49 -2.34 -18.80
CA SER A 20 23.18 -2.75 -20.03
C SER A 20 23.38 -4.27 -20.09
N GLY A 21 23.79 -4.90 -18.99
CA GLY A 21 23.94 -6.36 -18.88
C GLY A 21 22.64 -7.14 -19.09
N CYS A 22 21.47 -6.50 -18.87
CA CYS A 22 20.15 -7.07 -19.14
C CYS A 22 19.71 -6.96 -20.62
N GLY A 23 20.52 -6.32 -21.46
CA GLY A 23 20.21 -6.05 -22.87
C GLY A 23 19.24 -4.89 -23.07
N LEU A 24 19.23 -3.92 -22.16
CA LEU A 24 18.38 -2.73 -22.22
C LEU A 24 19.21 -1.50 -22.60
N GLU A 25 18.69 -0.69 -23.52
CA GLU A 25 19.28 0.59 -23.93
C GLU A 25 18.34 1.76 -23.60
N PRO A 26 18.87 2.96 -23.28
CA PRO A 26 18.05 4.13 -23.05
C PRO A 26 17.27 4.51 -24.32
N VAL A 27 15.97 4.78 -24.16
CA VAL A 27 15.10 5.24 -25.25
C VAL A 27 15.52 6.65 -25.69
N ASP A 28 15.83 7.53 -24.73
CA ASP A 28 16.41 8.84 -24.99
C ASP A 28 17.94 8.81 -24.82
N LYS A 29 18.66 8.86 -25.93
CA LYS A 29 20.14 8.82 -25.96
C LYS A 29 20.79 10.17 -25.67
N SER A 30 20.02 11.26 -25.55
CA SER A 30 20.56 12.57 -25.20
C SER A 30 21.05 12.65 -23.75
N GLY A 31 20.54 11.76 -22.88
CA GLY A 31 20.78 11.82 -21.44
C GLY A 31 19.97 12.91 -20.72
N GLU A 32 19.13 13.68 -21.44
CA GLU A 32 18.27 14.68 -20.84
C GLU A 32 17.04 14.04 -20.19
N ILE A 33 16.87 14.28 -18.89
CA ILE A 33 15.65 13.89 -18.17
C ILE A 33 14.62 15.01 -18.36
N LYS A 34 13.54 14.68 -19.07
CA LYS A 34 12.40 15.59 -19.25
C LYS A 34 11.57 15.65 -17.97
N ASP A 35 11.11 16.85 -17.66
CA ASP A 35 10.21 17.12 -16.54
C ASP A 35 8.88 17.57 -17.13
N ASP A 36 7.82 16.84 -16.81
CA ASP A 36 6.44 17.18 -17.12
C ASP A 36 5.67 17.40 -15.82
N ASN A 37 5.52 18.66 -15.41
CA ASN A 37 4.78 19.07 -14.21
C ASN A 37 5.24 18.39 -12.91
N GLY A 38 6.56 18.23 -12.71
CA GLY A 38 7.16 17.61 -11.52
C GLY A 38 7.26 16.09 -11.61
N LYS A 39 6.90 15.51 -12.76
CA LYS A 39 7.06 14.11 -13.09
C LYS A 39 8.26 13.96 -14.03
N CYS A 40 9.25 13.16 -13.62
CA CYS A 40 10.41 12.87 -14.44
C CYS A 40 10.46 11.37 -14.72
N ALA A 41 10.73 10.96 -15.95
CA ALA A 41 10.84 9.55 -16.29
C ALA A 41 12.06 9.27 -17.17
N VAL A 42 12.67 8.11 -16.96
CA VAL A 42 13.74 7.56 -17.81
C VAL A 42 13.32 6.16 -18.22
N GLU A 43 13.30 5.91 -19.52
CA GLU A 43 12.86 4.63 -20.10
C GLU A 43 14.01 3.94 -20.83
N TYR A 44 14.08 2.64 -20.66
CA TYR A 44 15.02 1.74 -21.32
C TYR A 44 14.25 0.62 -22.01
N LYS A 45 14.67 0.24 -23.22
CA LYS A 45 14.04 -0.82 -24.01
C LYS A 45 15.07 -1.79 -24.57
N GLY A 46 14.64 -3.03 -24.77
CA GLY A 46 15.37 -4.11 -25.40
C GLY A 46 14.40 -5.08 -26.06
N GLU A 47 14.90 -6.19 -26.59
CA GLU A 47 14.07 -7.21 -27.22
C GLU A 47 13.09 -7.83 -26.22
N GLY A 48 11.78 -7.56 -26.41
CA GLY A 48 10.71 -8.05 -25.54
C GLY A 48 10.77 -7.54 -24.09
N LYS A 49 11.55 -6.49 -23.80
CA LYS A 49 11.79 -5.99 -22.43
C LYS A 49 11.75 -4.48 -22.39
N ALA A 50 11.21 -3.94 -21.31
CA ALA A 50 11.32 -2.52 -21.02
C ALA A 50 11.41 -2.24 -19.52
N LEU A 51 12.08 -1.16 -19.16
CA LEU A 51 12.30 -0.69 -17.80
C LEU A 51 12.08 0.82 -17.76
N ARG A 52 11.39 1.30 -16.74
CA ARG A 52 11.09 2.71 -16.52
C ARG A 52 11.39 3.08 -15.08
N PHE A 53 12.18 4.13 -14.90
CA PHE A 53 12.28 4.83 -13.63
C PHE A 53 11.43 6.08 -13.70
N GLU A 54 10.59 6.30 -12.70
CA GLU A 54 9.72 7.46 -12.64
C GLU A 54 9.85 8.13 -11.28
N TYR A 55 10.15 9.44 -11.28
CA TYR A 55 10.05 10.26 -10.09
C TYR A 55 8.72 11.01 -10.10
N PHE A 56 7.96 10.87 -9.01
CA PHE A 56 6.78 11.69 -8.74
C PHE A 56 6.54 11.74 -7.23
N ASN A 57 6.14 12.91 -6.71
CA ASN A 57 5.76 13.09 -5.30
C ASN A 57 6.79 12.54 -4.29
N LYS A 58 8.07 12.91 -4.44
CA LYS A 58 9.18 12.49 -3.56
C LYS A 58 9.47 10.98 -3.57
N LYS A 59 8.97 10.26 -4.57
CA LYS A 59 9.20 8.82 -4.74
C LYS A 59 9.82 8.55 -6.10
N ILE A 60 10.82 7.67 -6.15
CA ILE A 60 11.26 7.03 -7.39
C ILE A 60 10.61 5.65 -7.43
N SER A 61 9.98 5.29 -8.55
CA SER A 61 9.47 3.95 -8.80
C SER A 61 10.22 3.27 -9.93
N VAL A 62 10.27 1.95 -9.85
CA VAL A 62 10.77 1.05 -10.90
C VAL A 62 9.60 0.30 -11.47
N SER A 63 9.37 0.48 -12.77
CA SER A 63 8.37 -0.29 -13.52
C SER A 63 9.03 -1.04 -14.66
N ALA A 64 8.55 -2.23 -14.98
CA ALA A 64 9.06 -3.00 -16.11
C ALA A 64 7.96 -3.76 -16.84
N ALA A 65 8.25 -4.12 -18.08
CA ALA A 65 7.42 -4.94 -18.94
C ALA A 65 8.26 -6.03 -19.60
N VAL A 66 7.68 -7.22 -19.75
CA VAL A 66 8.27 -8.35 -20.48
C VAL A 66 7.20 -8.93 -21.39
N LYS A 67 7.48 -9.07 -22.67
CA LYS A 67 6.55 -9.53 -23.69
C LYS A 67 7.29 -10.40 -24.71
N GLU A 68 6.71 -11.53 -25.06
CA GLU A 68 7.32 -12.44 -26.05
C GLU A 68 7.11 -11.92 -27.47
N ASP A 69 5.93 -11.37 -27.77
CA ASP A 69 5.57 -10.85 -29.10
C ASP A 69 4.83 -9.51 -29.04
N GLY A 70 5.13 -8.64 -30.02
CA GLY A 70 4.50 -7.34 -30.20
C GLY A 70 5.17 -6.20 -29.43
N GLU A 71 4.76 -4.97 -29.73
CA GLU A 71 5.32 -3.79 -29.06
C GLU A 71 4.85 -3.71 -27.60
N ILE A 72 5.76 -3.30 -26.73
CA ILE A 72 5.47 -2.94 -25.34
C ILE A 72 4.79 -1.57 -25.34
N ILE A 73 3.54 -1.55 -24.87
CA ILE A 73 2.74 -0.34 -24.68
C ILE A 73 2.69 0.04 -23.20
N ASP A 74 2.18 1.24 -22.89
CA ASP A 74 2.19 1.77 -21.52
C ASP A 74 1.45 0.86 -20.53
N SER A 75 0.36 0.22 -20.94
CA SER A 75 -0.41 -0.72 -20.10
C SER A 75 0.30 -2.04 -19.80
N ASP A 76 1.40 -2.35 -20.50
CA ASP A 76 2.20 -3.56 -20.24
C ASP A 76 3.15 -3.36 -19.03
N TYR A 77 3.41 -2.11 -18.63
CA TYR A 77 4.26 -1.81 -17.50
C TYR A 77 3.59 -2.16 -16.17
N ARG A 78 4.36 -2.82 -15.31
CA ARG A 78 4.01 -3.04 -13.91
C ARG A 78 5.05 -2.39 -13.03
N GLN A 79 4.61 -1.66 -12.01
CA GLN A 79 5.51 -1.12 -10.98
C GLN A 79 5.91 -2.27 -10.05
N TYR A 80 7.21 -2.49 -9.88
CA TYR A 80 7.75 -3.55 -9.03
C TYR A 80 8.25 -3.05 -7.70
N ASP A 81 8.75 -1.81 -7.68
CA ASP A 81 9.43 -1.28 -6.52
C ASP A 81 9.35 0.23 -6.48
N SER A 82 9.55 0.80 -5.30
CA SER A 82 9.66 2.24 -5.15
C SER A 82 10.31 2.66 -3.84
N TRP A 83 11.07 3.74 -3.93
CA TRP A 83 11.81 4.30 -2.81
C TRP A 83 11.42 5.76 -2.57
N LEU A 84 11.19 6.11 -1.30
CA LEU A 84 11.00 7.51 -0.91
C LEU A 84 12.36 8.22 -0.96
N LEU A 85 12.48 9.22 -1.83
CA LEU A 85 13.71 9.97 -2.02
C LEU A 85 13.35 11.44 -2.25
N ASP A 86 13.44 12.23 -1.19
CA ASP A 86 13.16 13.66 -1.24
C ASP A 86 14.41 14.43 -1.71
N PRO A 87 14.43 15.06 -2.90
CA PRO A 87 15.61 15.71 -3.44
C PRO A 87 16.17 16.83 -2.56
N GLU A 88 15.33 17.44 -1.73
CA GLU A 88 15.74 18.49 -0.79
C GLU A 88 16.64 17.95 0.32
N THR A 89 16.46 16.68 0.70
CA THR A 89 17.16 16.06 1.85
C THR A 89 18.00 14.84 1.48
N ALA A 90 17.84 14.30 0.27
CA ALA A 90 18.51 13.09 -0.17
C ALA A 90 20.03 13.25 -0.13
N THR A 91 20.68 12.26 0.47
CA THR A 91 22.13 12.13 0.53
C THR A 91 22.62 11.08 -0.46
N ASP A 92 23.93 11.08 -0.75
CA ASP A 92 24.54 10.01 -1.55
C ASP A 92 24.33 8.61 -0.94
N LYS A 93 24.17 8.54 0.39
CA LYS A 93 23.86 7.28 1.06
C LYS A 93 22.45 6.80 0.69
N ASP A 94 21.48 7.69 0.66
CA ASP A 94 20.10 7.36 0.31
C ASP A 94 19.99 6.91 -1.15
N ILE A 95 20.72 7.59 -2.05
CA ILE A 95 20.81 7.20 -3.47
C ILE A 95 21.43 5.80 -3.59
N ARG A 96 22.53 5.51 -2.87
CA ARG A 96 23.16 4.17 -2.89
C ARG A 96 22.23 3.08 -2.35
N SER A 97 21.46 3.37 -1.29
CA SER A 97 20.47 2.42 -0.76
C SER A 97 19.39 2.10 -1.80
N ALA A 98 18.84 3.13 -2.46
CA ALA A 98 17.86 2.96 -3.52
C ALA A 98 18.44 2.15 -4.70
N VAL A 99 19.70 2.42 -5.09
CA VAL A 99 20.40 1.66 -6.13
C VAL A 99 20.52 0.19 -5.74
N ASN A 100 20.89 -0.14 -4.50
CA ASN A 100 21.03 -1.53 -4.08
C ASN A 100 19.70 -2.29 -4.13
N GLU A 101 18.61 -1.69 -3.65
CA GLU A 101 17.30 -2.34 -3.67
C GLU A 101 16.78 -2.51 -5.11
N PHE A 102 16.89 -1.46 -5.93
CA PHE A 102 16.50 -1.56 -7.34
C PHE A 102 17.39 -2.52 -8.12
N ASN A 103 18.64 -2.72 -7.73
CA ASN A 103 19.52 -3.75 -8.32
C ASN A 103 18.95 -5.15 -8.07
N GLU A 104 18.52 -5.46 -6.84
CA GLU A 104 17.87 -6.72 -6.50
C GLU A 104 16.58 -6.92 -7.31
N THR A 105 15.74 -5.88 -7.38
CA THR A 105 14.50 -5.88 -8.17
C THR A 105 14.76 -6.15 -9.65
N ILE A 106 15.67 -5.40 -10.29
CA ILE A 106 16.00 -5.53 -11.73
C ILE A 106 16.62 -6.89 -12.03
N THR A 107 17.52 -7.37 -11.16
CA THR A 107 18.10 -8.71 -11.25
C THR A 107 17.02 -9.80 -11.14
N GLY A 108 16.01 -9.60 -10.29
CA GLY A 108 14.86 -10.51 -10.17
C GLY A 108 14.01 -10.58 -11.44
N ILE A 109 13.87 -9.48 -12.18
CA ILE A 109 13.07 -9.42 -13.42
C ILE A 109 13.85 -9.98 -14.62
N PHE A 110 15.09 -9.52 -14.79
CA PHE A 110 15.87 -9.71 -16.03
C PHE A 110 17.11 -10.60 -15.87
N GLY A 111 17.52 -10.95 -14.65
CA GLY A 111 18.77 -11.67 -14.37
C GLY A 111 18.77 -13.16 -14.75
N THR A 112 17.66 -13.70 -15.26
CA THR A 112 17.61 -15.06 -15.81
C THR A 112 17.43 -15.03 -17.33
N LYS A 113 17.92 -16.06 -18.05
CA LYS A 113 17.88 -16.12 -19.54
C LYS A 113 16.49 -15.89 -20.13
N THR A 114 15.45 -16.25 -19.38
CA THR A 114 14.06 -15.86 -19.64
C THR A 114 13.69 -14.77 -18.66
N ALA A 115 13.58 -13.51 -19.11
CA ALA A 115 13.00 -12.49 -18.26
C ALA A 115 11.60 -12.95 -17.86
N LYS A 116 11.30 -12.91 -16.56
CA LYS A 116 9.98 -13.23 -16.06
C LYS A 116 9.47 -12.00 -15.37
N PRO A 117 8.22 -11.58 -15.61
CA PRO A 117 7.60 -10.63 -14.70
C PRO A 117 7.75 -11.22 -13.30
N ILE A 118 8.30 -10.44 -12.36
CA ILE A 118 8.21 -10.82 -10.95
C ILE A 118 6.71 -10.98 -10.74
N LYS A 119 6.20 -12.19 -10.56
CA LYS A 119 4.83 -12.33 -10.04
C LYS A 119 4.89 -11.56 -8.74
N SER A 120 4.21 -10.42 -8.65
CA SER A 120 4.10 -9.63 -7.43
C SER A 120 3.67 -10.64 -6.39
N LYS A 121 4.62 -11.10 -5.57
CA LYS A 121 4.31 -12.11 -4.58
C LYS A 121 3.33 -11.39 -3.68
N LEU A 122 2.10 -11.89 -3.64
CA LEU A 122 1.11 -11.38 -2.72
C LEU A 122 1.80 -11.26 -1.36
N PRO A 123 1.67 -10.12 -0.67
CA PRO A 123 2.42 -9.93 0.55
C PRO A 123 2.12 -11.07 1.51
N THR A 124 3.16 -11.59 2.16
CA THR A 124 3.01 -12.82 2.96
C THR A 124 2.19 -12.47 4.20
N PRO A 125 1.06 -13.16 4.47
CA PRO A 125 0.27 -12.88 5.67
C PRO A 125 1.03 -13.34 6.92
N VAL A 126 0.81 -12.64 8.03
CA VAL A 126 1.32 -13.03 9.34
C VAL A 126 0.67 -14.35 9.77
N SER A 127 1.53 -15.31 10.14
CA SER A 127 1.08 -16.62 10.57
C SER A 127 0.37 -16.56 11.93
N LYS A 128 -0.57 -17.47 12.17
CA LYS A 128 -1.29 -17.55 13.45
C LYS A 128 -0.35 -17.81 14.64
N ALA A 129 0.67 -18.63 14.44
CA ALA A 129 1.66 -18.92 15.48
C ALA A 129 2.49 -17.68 15.85
N ALA A 130 2.87 -16.87 14.87
CA ALA A 130 3.62 -15.63 15.10
C ALA A 130 2.79 -14.56 15.83
N ALA A 131 1.50 -14.46 15.50
CA ALA A 131 0.57 -13.56 16.19
C ALA A 131 0.30 -13.97 17.63
N LYS A 132 -0.06 -15.24 17.85
CA LYS A 132 -0.38 -15.75 19.19
C LYS A 132 0.83 -15.81 20.13
N SER A 133 2.06 -15.82 19.62
CA SER A 133 3.26 -15.68 20.44
C SER A 133 3.58 -14.23 20.85
N GLY A 134 2.86 -13.25 20.30
CA GLY A 134 3.13 -11.82 20.48
C GLY A 134 4.36 -11.32 19.72
N SER A 135 4.96 -12.15 18.84
CA SER A 135 6.16 -11.78 18.10
C SER A 135 5.88 -10.75 17.00
N VAL A 136 4.73 -10.86 16.33
CA VAL A 136 4.29 -9.98 15.24
C VAL A 136 2.76 -9.90 15.26
N SER A 137 2.19 -8.71 15.24
CA SER A 137 0.73 -8.54 15.18
C SER A 137 0.20 -8.68 13.75
N TYR A 138 -1.08 -9.04 13.61
CA TYR A 138 -1.75 -9.09 12.31
C TYR A 138 -1.83 -7.69 11.68
N ASP A 139 -1.41 -7.61 10.42
CA ASP A 139 -1.42 -6.41 9.61
C ASP A 139 -2.63 -6.38 8.64
N PRO A 140 -2.89 -5.25 7.95
CA PRO A 140 -4.00 -5.15 7.02
C PRO A 140 -3.92 -6.16 5.87
N ASN A 141 -2.71 -6.54 5.44
CA ASN A 141 -2.53 -7.57 4.43
C ASN A 141 -3.03 -8.94 4.91
N THR A 142 -2.76 -9.30 6.16
CA THR A 142 -3.23 -10.53 6.78
C THR A 142 -4.75 -10.57 6.87
N LEU A 143 -5.37 -9.42 7.21
CA LEU A 143 -6.82 -9.26 7.16
C LEU A 143 -7.37 -9.56 5.76
N GLY A 144 -6.87 -8.87 4.72
CA GLY A 144 -7.32 -9.08 3.34
C GLY A 144 -7.11 -10.52 2.84
N ASN A 145 -5.96 -11.12 3.14
CA ASN A 145 -5.64 -12.48 2.73
C ASN A 145 -6.55 -13.53 3.38
N ARG A 146 -6.80 -13.41 4.69
CA ARG A 146 -7.69 -14.34 5.40
C ARG A 146 -9.15 -14.10 5.06
N PHE A 147 -9.54 -12.85 4.83
CA PHE A 147 -10.88 -12.50 4.34
C PHE A 147 -11.18 -13.18 3.01
N THR A 148 -10.27 -13.09 2.03
CA THR A 148 -10.43 -13.80 0.75
C THR A 148 -10.25 -15.31 0.83
N SER A 149 -9.74 -15.85 1.94
CA SER A 149 -9.79 -17.29 2.21
C SER A 149 -11.18 -17.74 2.69
N VAL A 150 -11.90 -16.86 3.37
CA VAL A 150 -13.29 -17.07 3.80
C VAL A 150 -14.28 -16.81 2.65
N TYR A 151 -13.97 -15.85 1.78
CA TYR A 151 -14.73 -15.39 0.62
C TYR A 151 -13.87 -15.47 -0.67
N PRO A 152 -13.67 -16.68 -1.23
CA PRO A 152 -12.78 -16.93 -2.37
C PRO A 152 -13.12 -16.15 -3.63
N GLU A 153 -14.39 -15.76 -3.79
CA GLU A 153 -14.89 -14.93 -4.88
C GLU A 153 -14.22 -13.56 -4.97
N LEU A 154 -13.64 -13.05 -3.88
CA LEU A 154 -12.96 -11.76 -3.83
C LEU A 154 -11.44 -11.84 -4.07
N ARG A 155 -10.93 -13.03 -4.39
CA ARG A 155 -9.48 -13.28 -4.46
C ARG A 155 -8.82 -12.56 -5.64
N GLU A 156 -9.52 -12.40 -6.74
CA GLU A 156 -8.98 -11.69 -7.91
C GLU A 156 -8.95 -10.18 -7.69
N GLU A 157 -9.95 -9.62 -7.01
CA GLU A 157 -10.02 -8.22 -6.60
C GLU A 157 -8.90 -7.88 -5.61
N TYR A 158 -8.63 -8.77 -4.65
CA TYR A 158 -7.51 -8.63 -3.72
C TYR A 158 -6.15 -8.63 -4.44
N LYS A 159 -5.97 -9.51 -5.43
CA LYS A 159 -4.76 -9.52 -6.26
C LYS A 159 -4.64 -8.24 -7.07
N SER A 160 -5.70 -7.82 -7.74
CA SER A 160 -5.72 -6.60 -8.55
C SER A 160 -5.42 -5.37 -7.70
N ASN A 161 -5.95 -5.30 -6.48
CA ASN A 161 -5.64 -4.24 -5.52
C ASN A 161 -4.14 -4.24 -5.15
N CYS A 162 -3.57 -5.40 -4.80
CA CYS A 162 -2.13 -5.53 -4.54
C CYS A 162 -1.26 -5.14 -5.74
N GLU A 163 -1.63 -5.59 -6.94
CA GLU A 163 -0.90 -5.28 -8.19
C GLU A 163 -0.97 -3.79 -8.53
N LYS A 164 -2.13 -3.16 -8.34
CA LYS A 164 -2.35 -1.74 -8.62
C LYS A 164 -1.55 -0.84 -7.70
N TYR A 165 -1.51 -1.15 -6.40
CA TYR A 165 -0.91 -0.28 -5.39
C TYR A 165 0.50 -0.73 -4.97
N GLY A 166 0.99 -1.87 -5.45
CA GLY A 166 2.25 -2.50 -5.05
C GLY A 166 2.22 -3.17 -3.68
N GLN A 167 1.16 -2.91 -2.90
CA GLN A 167 0.85 -3.51 -1.61
C GLN A 167 -0.66 -3.56 -1.46
N PHE A 168 -1.16 -4.30 -0.46
CA PHE A 168 -2.59 -4.29 -0.19
C PHE A 168 -3.04 -2.93 0.35
N LEU A 169 -3.98 -2.28 -0.34
CA LEU A 169 -4.65 -1.06 0.11
C LEU A 169 -6.04 -1.43 0.65
N PRO A 170 -6.18 -1.62 1.97
CA PRO A 170 -7.38 -2.20 2.58
C PRO A 170 -8.62 -1.33 2.37
N GLU A 171 -8.51 -0.01 2.46
CA GLU A 171 -9.65 0.90 2.31
C GLU A 171 -10.28 0.77 0.93
N ASP A 172 -9.47 0.81 -0.13
CA ASP A 172 -9.95 0.66 -1.51
C ASP A 172 -10.60 -0.72 -1.73
N PHE A 173 -9.98 -1.79 -1.23
CA PHE A 173 -10.53 -3.14 -1.37
C PHE A 173 -11.87 -3.30 -0.63
N PHE A 174 -11.95 -2.88 0.63
CA PHE A 174 -13.16 -3.05 1.43
C PHE A 174 -14.28 -2.11 0.98
N LEU A 175 -13.99 -0.85 0.64
CA LEU A 175 -15.01 0.09 0.18
C LEU A 175 -15.63 -0.34 -1.16
N ASN A 176 -14.83 -0.89 -2.08
CA ASN A 176 -15.32 -1.25 -3.41
C ASN A 176 -15.83 -2.70 -3.53
N HIS A 177 -15.39 -3.60 -2.65
CA HIS A 177 -15.67 -5.04 -2.77
C HIS A 177 -16.08 -5.70 -1.45
N GLY A 178 -15.24 -5.61 -0.42
CA GLY A 178 -15.40 -6.38 0.81
C GLY A 178 -16.64 -6.01 1.64
N ASN A 179 -16.98 -4.73 1.74
CA ASN A 179 -18.06 -4.24 2.60
C ASN A 179 -19.44 -4.73 2.15
N ALA A 180 -19.67 -4.89 0.84
CA ALA A 180 -20.92 -5.43 0.33
C ALA A 180 -21.19 -6.84 0.90
N VAL A 181 -20.17 -7.71 0.85
CA VAL A 181 -20.24 -9.08 1.40
C VAL A 181 -20.48 -9.07 2.91
N VAL A 182 -19.77 -8.21 3.65
CA VAL A 182 -19.95 -8.06 5.10
C VAL A 182 -21.37 -7.64 5.45
N LEU A 183 -21.89 -6.60 4.79
CA LEU A 183 -23.24 -6.09 5.03
C LEU A 183 -24.31 -7.12 4.66
N ASP A 184 -24.11 -7.88 3.59
CA ASP A 184 -25.03 -8.95 3.19
C ASP A 184 -25.08 -10.07 4.24
N VAL A 185 -23.94 -10.49 4.79
CA VAL A 185 -23.88 -11.49 5.86
C VAL A 185 -24.61 -11.00 7.12
N ILE A 186 -24.39 -9.74 7.53
CA ILE A 186 -25.04 -9.15 8.70
C ILE A 186 -26.55 -8.99 8.48
N ARG A 187 -26.96 -8.62 7.27
CA ARG A 187 -28.38 -8.45 6.91
C ARG A 187 -29.12 -9.78 6.82
N GLU A 188 -28.48 -10.81 6.27
CA GLU A 188 -29.04 -12.17 6.23
C GLU A 188 -29.21 -12.77 7.63
N ASN A 189 -28.36 -12.35 8.58
CA ASN A 189 -28.37 -12.79 9.98
C ASN A 189 -28.38 -14.33 10.14
N ASN A 190 -27.72 -15.02 9.21
CA ASN A 190 -27.55 -16.46 9.28
C ASN A 190 -26.48 -16.81 10.32
N PRO A 191 -26.79 -17.56 11.40
CA PRO A 191 -25.85 -17.77 12.50
C PRO A 191 -24.53 -18.43 12.08
N VAL A 192 -24.53 -19.29 11.05
CA VAL A 192 -23.32 -19.96 10.57
C VAL A 192 -22.41 -18.97 9.86
N LYS A 193 -22.97 -18.14 8.97
CA LYS A 193 -22.21 -17.10 8.26
C LYS A 193 -21.73 -16.01 9.20
N MET A 194 -22.56 -15.59 10.16
CA MET A 194 -22.19 -14.63 11.20
C MET A 194 -21.01 -15.12 12.04
N LYS A 195 -21.06 -16.37 12.54
CA LYS A 195 -19.91 -16.96 13.25
C LYS A 195 -18.66 -17.01 12.38
N LYS A 196 -18.77 -17.39 11.11
CA LYS A 196 -17.61 -17.45 10.19
C LYS A 196 -16.96 -16.08 10.01
N LEU A 197 -17.76 -15.05 9.77
CA LEU A 197 -17.30 -13.66 9.62
C LEU A 197 -16.67 -13.13 10.91
N PHE A 198 -17.38 -13.21 12.03
CA PHE A 198 -16.92 -12.60 13.27
C PHE A 198 -15.81 -13.39 13.96
N ASN A 199 -15.72 -14.71 13.80
CA ASN A 199 -14.53 -15.45 14.24
C ASN A 199 -13.26 -14.98 13.52
N LEU A 200 -13.37 -14.66 12.22
CA LEU A 200 -12.26 -14.07 11.47
C LEU A 200 -11.93 -12.67 11.99
N LEU A 201 -12.93 -11.79 12.12
CA LEU A 201 -12.71 -10.41 12.55
C LEU A 201 -12.17 -10.34 13.98
N ASN A 202 -12.70 -11.14 14.91
CA ASN A 202 -12.24 -11.20 16.30
C ASN A 202 -10.79 -11.70 16.38
N ASP A 203 -10.43 -12.80 15.70
CA ASP A 203 -9.05 -13.34 15.72
C ASP A 203 -8.05 -12.30 15.18
N ILE A 204 -8.44 -11.53 14.16
CA ILE A 204 -7.58 -10.49 13.60
C ILE A 204 -7.55 -9.24 14.49
N TYR A 205 -8.66 -8.87 15.11
CA TYR A 205 -8.75 -7.68 15.95
C TYR A 205 -7.95 -7.83 17.25
N GLU A 206 -8.07 -8.99 17.92
CA GLU A 206 -7.40 -9.27 19.20
C GLU A 206 -5.87 -9.24 19.08
N ASP A 207 -5.31 -9.82 18.02
CA ASP A 207 -3.85 -9.86 17.80
C ASP A 207 -3.39 -8.90 16.69
N GLY A 208 -4.22 -7.90 16.34
CA GLY A 208 -3.97 -6.97 15.25
C GLY A 208 -3.20 -5.71 15.65
N THR A 209 -2.56 -5.06 14.67
CA THR A 209 -2.05 -3.70 14.88
C THR A 209 -3.21 -2.71 15.07
N ASN A 210 -2.95 -1.55 15.67
CA ASN A 210 -3.94 -0.48 15.80
C ASN A 210 -4.54 -0.04 14.45
N GLU A 211 -3.74 -0.12 13.38
CA GLU A 211 -4.19 0.16 12.01
C GLU A 211 -5.21 -0.89 11.55
N THR A 212 -4.89 -2.19 11.70
CA THR A 212 -5.82 -3.29 11.37
C THR A 212 -7.12 -3.20 12.17
N GLN A 213 -7.02 -2.93 13.48
CA GLN A 213 -8.19 -2.72 14.34
C GLN A 213 -9.03 -1.52 13.86
N SER A 214 -8.39 -0.42 13.47
CA SER A 214 -9.06 0.76 12.93
C SER A 214 -9.76 0.46 11.61
N ILE A 215 -9.16 -0.32 10.71
CA ILE A 215 -9.80 -0.74 9.45
C ILE A 215 -11.05 -1.57 9.74
N ILE A 216 -10.98 -2.52 10.68
CA ILE A 216 -12.14 -3.35 11.05
C ILE A 216 -13.25 -2.46 11.64
N ALA A 217 -12.94 -1.61 12.61
CA ALA A 217 -13.94 -0.83 13.31
C ALA A 217 -14.52 0.31 12.45
N VAL A 218 -13.68 1.02 11.69
CA VAL A 218 -14.05 2.23 10.94
C VAL A 218 -14.46 1.91 9.52
N THR A 219 -13.64 1.17 8.78
CA THR A 219 -13.87 0.95 7.34
C THR A 219 -14.90 -0.16 7.10
N ILE A 220 -14.77 -1.27 7.83
CA ILE A 220 -15.60 -2.45 7.61
C ILE A 220 -16.92 -2.33 8.39
N LEU A 221 -16.86 -2.33 9.72
CA LEU A 221 -18.05 -2.31 10.57
C LEU A 221 -18.66 -0.90 10.70
N GLY A 222 -17.89 0.16 10.45
CA GLY A 222 -18.44 1.51 10.31
C GLY A 222 -19.29 1.71 9.05
N SER A 223 -19.17 0.82 8.05
CA SER A 223 -20.00 0.84 6.84
C SER A 223 -21.49 0.53 7.09
N MET A 224 -21.83 0.00 8.28
CA MET A 224 -23.21 -0.14 8.74
C MET A 224 -23.91 1.21 8.91
N ASN A 225 -23.17 2.32 8.95
CA ASN A 225 -23.71 3.68 8.97
C ASN A 225 -24.72 3.93 10.11
N ASN A 226 -24.50 3.31 11.28
CA ASN A 226 -25.39 3.35 12.44
C ASN A 226 -26.79 2.77 12.22
N ASP A 227 -26.95 1.85 11.27
CA ASP A 227 -28.16 1.05 11.17
C ASP A 227 -28.33 0.19 12.44
N GLN A 228 -29.34 0.52 13.23
CA GLN A 228 -29.58 -0.12 14.53
C GLN A 228 -29.93 -1.60 14.39
N GLN A 229 -30.55 -2.01 13.27
CA GLN A 229 -30.88 -3.41 13.03
C GLN A 229 -29.62 -4.20 12.67
N LEU A 230 -28.76 -3.66 11.81
CA LEU A 230 -27.48 -4.31 11.48
C LEU A 230 -26.58 -4.42 12.72
N LEU A 231 -26.52 -3.38 13.55
CA LEU A 231 -25.80 -3.43 14.82
C LEU A 231 -26.37 -4.52 15.74
N ALA A 232 -27.69 -4.53 15.98
CA ALA A 232 -28.33 -5.54 16.83
C ALA A 232 -28.09 -6.98 16.36
N ASN A 233 -28.03 -7.21 15.04
CA ASN A 233 -27.73 -8.53 14.50
C ASN A 233 -26.31 -9.02 14.84
N CYS A 234 -25.35 -8.10 14.98
CA CYS A 234 -23.93 -8.46 15.01
C CYS A 234 -23.20 -8.23 16.33
N ILE A 235 -23.72 -7.40 17.24
CA ILE A 235 -23.03 -7.06 18.50
C ILE A 235 -22.62 -8.32 19.30
N ASP A 236 -23.49 -9.32 19.40
CA ASP A 236 -23.24 -10.52 20.22
C ASP A 236 -22.15 -11.44 19.64
N TYR A 237 -21.72 -11.19 18.40
CA TYR A 237 -20.64 -11.93 17.76
C TYR A 237 -19.28 -11.26 17.91
N MET A 238 -19.22 -10.00 18.36
CA MET A 238 -17.98 -9.25 18.51
C MET A 238 -17.25 -9.65 19.81
N CYS A 239 -15.91 -9.66 19.79
CA CYS A 239 -15.15 -9.73 21.03
C CYS A 239 -15.31 -8.45 21.87
N GLU A 240 -15.04 -8.55 23.18
CA GLU A 240 -15.24 -7.45 24.15
C GLU A 240 -14.50 -6.17 23.74
N ASP A 241 -13.28 -6.30 23.23
CA ASP A 241 -12.42 -5.19 22.83
C ASP A 241 -12.85 -4.50 21.53
N MET A 242 -13.62 -5.19 20.68
CA MET A 242 -14.09 -4.66 19.39
C MET A 242 -15.46 -3.99 19.51
N MET A 243 -16.34 -4.52 20.35
CA MET A 243 -17.74 -4.09 20.43
C MET A 243 -17.87 -2.58 20.75
N SER A 244 -17.21 -2.11 21.80
CA SER A 244 -17.33 -0.71 22.24
C SER A 244 -16.80 0.28 21.18
N PRO A 245 -15.60 0.09 20.59
CA PRO A 245 -15.14 0.91 19.47
C PRO A 245 -16.10 0.95 18.28
N VAL A 246 -16.66 -0.19 17.86
CA VAL A 246 -17.59 -0.25 16.71
C VAL A 246 -18.87 0.54 16.99
N ILE A 247 -19.45 0.41 18.18
CA ILE A 247 -20.64 1.18 18.59
C ILE A 247 -20.34 2.67 18.60
N GLN A 248 -19.20 3.09 19.15
CA GLN A 248 -18.80 4.50 19.21
C GLN A 248 -18.58 5.09 17.82
N VAL A 249 -17.88 4.36 16.94
CA VAL A 249 -17.65 4.76 15.56
C VAL A 249 -18.97 4.95 14.83
N ASN A 250 -19.88 3.98 14.88
CA ASN A 250 -21.16 4.08 14.19
C ASN A 250 -21.99 5.29 14.67
N LYS A 251 -22.08 5.51 15.99
CA LYS A 251 -22.73 6.71 16.57
C LYS A 251 -22.09 8.03 16.11
N TYR A 252 -20.75 8.07 16.03
CA TYR A 252 -20.02 9.24 15.57
C TYR A 252 -20.26 9.53 14.09
N LEU A 253 -20.30 8.48 13.25
CA LEU A 253 -20.52 8.62 11.82
C LEU A 253 -21.92 9.09 11.48
N GLU A 254 -22.95 8.70 12.23
CA GLU A 254 -24.32 9.25 12.07
C GLU A 254 -24.35 10.76 12.29
N SER A 255 -23.76 11.23 13.39
CA SER A 255 -23.88 12.61 13.85
C SER A 255 -23.00 13.61 13.09
N SER A 256 -22.04 13.15 12.28
CA SER A 256 -21.08 14.03 11.61
C SER A 256 -21.00 13.82 10.10
N LYS A 257 -21.87 14.52 9.36
CA LYS A 257 -21.77 14.67 7.89
C LYS A 257 -20.38 15.17 7.46
N SER A 258 -19.74 15.99 8.29
CA SER A 258 -18.38 16.49 8.06
C SER A 258 -17.29 15.42 8.24
N ALA A 259 -17.49 14.43 9.11
CA ALA A 259 -16.57 13.31 9.26
C ALA A 259 -16.65 12.39 8.04
N LYS A 260 -17.87 12.07 7.57
CA LYS A 260 -18.07 11.30 6.34
C LYS A 260 -17.37 11.95 5.14
N MET A 261 -17.58 13.26 4.93
CA MET A 261 -16.90 13.99 3.85
C MET A 261 -15.37 14.03 4.01
N ARG A 262 -14.82 14.06 5.23
CA ARG A 262 -13.38 14.00 5.46
C ARG A 262 -12.79 12.60 5.27
N MET A 263 -13.58 11.54 5.40
CA MET A 263 -13.13 10.19 5.06
C MET A 263 -13.12 9.98 3.55
N GLU A 264 -14.15 10.46 2.85
CA GLU A 264 -14.21 10.43 1.38
C GLU A 264 -13.16 11.34 0.74
N ASN A 265 -12.90 12.51 1.36
CA ASN A 265 -11.95 13.50 0.90
C ASN A 265 -11.03 13.92 2.05
N PRO A 266 -9.99 13.13 2.36
CA PRO A 266 -9.08 13.44 3.45
C PRO A 266 -8.42 14.80 3.23
N PRO A 267 -8.42 15.69 4.25
CA PRO A 267 -7.73 16.96 4.12
C PRO A 267 -6.25 16.71 3.86
N LYS A 268 -5.67 17.48 2.92
CA LYS A 268 -4.24 17.40 2.62
C LYS A 268 -3.44 17.42 3.93
N TYR A 269 -2.54 16.45 4.08
CA TYR A 269 -1.66 16.38 5.24
C TYR A 269 -0.96 17.73 5.46
N LYS A 270 -1.14 18.30 6.65
CA LYS A 270 -0.40 19.48 7.08
C LYS A 270 0.58 19.03 8.16
N PRO A 271 1.90 19.11 7.91
CA PRO A 271 2.89 18.78 8.91
C PRO A 271 2.61 19.53 10.21
N LYS A 272 2.66 18.84 11.35
CA LYS A 272 2.58 19.53 12.65
C LYS A 272 3.73 20.52 12.68
N LYS A 273 3.41 21.82 12.80
CA LYS A 273 4.43 22.87 12.97
C LYS A 273 5.35 22.43 14.11
N ALA A 274 6.65 22.36 13.83
CA ALA A 274 7.63 22.06 14.86
C ALA A 274 7.38 22.99 16.05
N LYS A 275 7.10 22.42 17.23
CA LYS A 275 7.01 23.23 18.45
C LYS A 275 8.35 23.95 18.55
N LYS A 276 8.34 25.29 18.54
CA LYS A 276 9.55 26.09 18.79
C LYS A 276 10.19 25.52 20.06
N LYS A 277 11.42 25.01 19.95
CA LYS A 277 12.22 24.69 21.12
C LYS A 277 12.24 25.95 21.96
N ARG A 278 11.62 25.95 23.14
CA ARG A 278 11.82 27.02 24.11
C ARG A 278 13.31 27.04 24.41
N SER A 279 13.93 28.22 24.23
CA SER A 279 15.33 28.42 24.59
C SER A 279 15.52 27.98 26.03
N VAL A 280 16.59 27.22 26.30
CA VAL A 280 16.95 26.76 27.65
C VAL A 280 17.12 27.94 28.62
N MET A 281 17.41 29.14 28.12
CA MET A 281 17.47 30.36 28.95
C MET A 281 16.13 30.76 29.57
N SER A 282 14.98 30.43 28.95
CA SER A 282 13.69 30.79 29.55
C SER A 282 13.33 29.95 30.78
N ASN A 283 14.04 28.85 31.03
CA ASN A 283 13.85 28.00 32.21
C ASN A 283 14.84 28.31 33.34
N LEU A 284 15.79 29.23 33.15
CA LEU A 284 16.79 29.60 34.16
C LEU A 284 16.58 30.99 34.77
N GLY A 285 15.51 31.70 34.41
CA GLY A 285 15.14 32.96 35.06
C GLY A 285 16.20 34.06 34.94
N MET A 286 16.89 34.14 33.80
CA MET A 286 17.67 35.31 33.38
C MET A 286 17.05 35.95 32.14
#